data_AF-A0A1L6TBW7-F1
#
_entry.id   AF-A0A1L6TBW7-F1
#
_cell.length_a   1.000
_cell.length_b   1.000
_cell.length_c   1.000
_cell.angle_alpha   90.00
_cell.angle_beta   90.00
_cell.angle_gamma   90.00
#
_symmetry.space_group_name_H-M   'P 1'
#
loop_
_entity.id
_entity.type
_entity.pdbx_description
1 polymer ?
#
loop_
_entity_poly.entity_id
_entity_poly.type
_entity_poly.pdbx_seq_one_letter_code
_entity_poly.pdbx_strand_id
1 'polypeptide(L)'
;MKHNHYKFIQLLTRKEEFSDKDTQMYYQRVSGYADNLDRLSRILLGQISGFDVFSNKRSVQTKLASTSNQLAYRIWSDVLEAPNLQAAAKIYCFWVDVAIQAGKNKNLDVESNIYNALTNIKVDRIFGADKDGYQLLPHRIQQTMRQFAQRYDPNGNYATLRNLLNKSSDYFSPFFLLAKDIEHIQDLSTSHERQVLNALEHYQNQSASLIAERGPYTADDGFRWLGIAEDNKKLSYFGQLSRNLKPMKHKAEYTAVSMPESIHYKPTSDCNNDLLFRDESLSSDQVQRSRSYAIDLYC
;
A
#
# COMPACT_ATOMS: atom_id res chain seq x y z
N MET A 1 3.22 19.89 12.63
CA MET A 1 2.35 18.69 12.60
C MET A 1 2.95 17.44 13.23
N LYS A 2 4.24 17.08 13.00
CA LYS A 2 4.88 15.88 13.59
C LYS A 2 4.62 15.70 15.11
N HIS A 3 4.85 16.76 15.89
CA HIS A 3 4.63 16.74 17.34
C HIS A 3 3.15 16.51 17.75
N ASN A 4 2.20 16.98 16.93
CA ASN A 4 0.77 16.78 17.17
C ASN A 4 0.31 15.37 16.83
N HIS A 5 0.92 14.74 15.82
CA HIS A 5 0.68 13.32 15.54
C HIS A 5 1.15 12.44 16.69
N TYR A 6 2.39 12.61 17.14
CA TYR A 6 2.94 11.76 18.20
C TYR A 6 2.13 11.88 19.50
N LYS A 7 1.73 13.10 19.88
CA LYS A 7 0.79 13.33 20.98
C LYS A 7 -0.54 12.61 20.80
N PHE A 8 -1.07 12.57 19.59
CA PHE A 8 -2.32 11.88 19.28
C PHE A 8 -2.15 10.35 19.37
N ILE A 9 -1.09 9.77 18.80
CA ILE A 9 -0.80 8.33 18.93
C ILE A 9 -0.61 7.95 20.41
N GLN A 10 0.08 8.77 21.20
CA GLN A 10 0.17 8.56 22.65
C GLN A 10 -1.19 8.63 23.35
N LEU A 11 -2.08 9.53 22.93
CA LEU A 11 -3.42 9.61 23.49
C LEU A 11 -4.26 8.38 23.14
N LEU A 12 -4.21 7.92 21.88
CA LEU A 12 -4.87 6.68 21.43
C LEU A 12 -4.49 5.47 22.28
N THR A 13 -3.22 5.40 22.69
CA THR A 13 -2.65 4.22 23.35
C THR A 13 -2.74 4.24 24.87
N ARG A 14 -2.99 5.39 25.50
CA ARG A 14 -3.07 5.53 26.96
C ARG A 14 -4.47 5.38 27.54
N LYS A 15 -5.51 5.73 26.79
CA LYS A 15 -6.89 5.68 27.28
C LYS A 15 -7.51 4.32 26.99
N GLU A 16 -8.08 3.67 28.01
CA GLU A 16 -8.84 2.44 27.84
C GLU A 16 -10.15 2.71 27.10
N GLU A 17 -10.90 3.72 27.55
CA GLU A 17 -12.15 4.18 26.96
C GLU A 17 -12.05 5.63 26.48
N PHE A 18 -12.76 5.95 25.39
CA PHE A 18 -12.83 7.31 24.85
C PHE A 18 -14.08 8.00 25.35
N SER A 19 -13.93 9.21 25.89
CA SER A 19 -15.07 10.11 26.09
C SER A 19 -15.66 10.54 24.75
N ASP A 20 -16.87 11.11 24.75
CA ASP A 20 -17.48 11.69 23.55
C ASP A 20 -16.56 12.70 22.86
N LYS A 21 -15.85 13.51 23.66
CA LYS A 21 -14.86 14.48 23.17
C LYS A 21 -13.66 13.79 22.51
N ASP A 22 -13.15 12.70 23.09
CA ASP A 22 -12.05 11.93 22.51
C ASP A 22 -12.48 11.26 21.20
N THR A 23 -13.71 10.76 21.15
CA THR A 23 -14.32 10.15 19.95
C THR A 23 -14.48 11.17 18.84
N GLN A 24 -14.97 12.38 19.15
CA GLN A 24 -15.06 13.46 18.16
C GLN A 24 -13.66 13.87 17.65
N MET A 25 -12.69 14.00 18.55
CA MET A 25 -11.30 14.28 18.17
C MET A 25 -10.73 13.16 17.29
N TYR A 26 -11.01 11.90 17.60
CA TYR A 26 -10.60 10.75 16.80
C TYR A 26 -11.10 10.86 15.37
N TYR A 27 -12.40 11.08 15.17
CA TYR A 27 -12.95 11.21 13.81
C TYR A 27 -12.46 12.44 13.07
N GLN A 28 -12.26 13.56 13.75
CA GLN A 28 -11.61 14.74 13.16
C GLN A 28 -10.18 14.42 12.71
N ARG A 29 -9.44 13.61 13.47
CA ARG A 29 -8.10 13.15 13.07
C ARG A 29 -8.17 12.19 11.90
N VAL A 30 -9.09 11.23 11.89
CA VAL A 30 -9.29 10.33 10.75
C VAL A 30 -9.54 11.12 9.46
N SER A 31 -10.48 12.07 9.48
CA SER A 31 -10.77 12.94 8.34
C SER A 31 -9.55 13.77 7.94
N GLY A 32 -8.91 14.45 8.88
CA GLY A 32 -7.76 15.30 8.58
C GLY A 32 -6.56 14.53 8.01
N TYR A 33 -6.36 13.26 8.38
CA TYR A 33 -5.31 12.42 7.80
C TYR A 33 -5.66 12.00 6.38
N ALA A 34 -6.89 11.54 6.16
CA ALA A 34 -7.37 11.18 4.84
C ALA A 34 -7.28 12.37 3.88
N ASP A 35 -7.68 13.56 4.31
CA ASP A 35 -7.64 14.78 3.49
C ASP A 35 -6.21 15.24 3.18
N ASN A 36 -5.28 15.14 4.14
CA ASN A 36 -3.87 15.48 3.90
C ASN A 36 -3.20 14.49 2.95
N LEU A 37 -3.51 13.19 3.09
CA LEU A 37 -2.99 12.16 2.19
C LEU A 37 -3.59 12.29 0.79
N ASP A 38 -4.88 12.64 0.68
CA ASP A 38 -5.54 12.91 -0.59
C ASP A 38 -4.89 14.08 -1.33
N ARG A 39 -4.61 15.18 -0.62
CA ARG A 39 -3.85 16.31 -1.17
C ARG A 39 -2.47 15.87 -1.65
N LEU A 40 -1.73 15.14 -0.81
CA LEU A 40 -0.38 14.71 -1.11
C LEU A 40 -0.33 13.79 -2.35
N SER A 41 -1.22 12.81 -2.45
CA SER A 41 -1.25 11.92 -3.62
C SER A 41 -1.53 12.72 -4.89
N ARG A 42 -2.57 13.56 -4.89
CA ARG A 42 -2.94 14.37 -6.06
C ARG A 42 -1.82 15.33 -6.47
N ILE A 43 -1.22 16.05 -5.53
CA ILE A 43 -0.12 16.97 -5.82
C ILE A 43 1.08 16.24 -6.44
N LEU A 44 1.44 15.07 -5.90
CA LEU A 44 2.54 14.27 -6.46
C LEU A 44 2.26 13.90 -7.92
N LEU A 45 1.03 13.50 -8.24
CA LEU A 45 0.67 13.17 -9.61
C LEU A 45 0.68 14.41 -10.53
N GLY A 46 0.21 15.56 -10.02
CA GLY A 46 0.28 16.83 -10.75
C GLY A 46 1.71 17.30 -11.06
N GLN A 47 2.72 16.79 -10.37
CA GLN A 47 4.15 17.07 -10.62
C GLN A 47 4.78 16.14 -11.68
N ILE A 48 4.06 15.12 -12.13
CA ILE A 48 4.49 14.23 -13.21
C ILE A 48 3.89 14.79 -14.49
N SER A 49 4.70 15.03 -15.53
CA SER A 49 4.17 15.42 -16.84
C SER A 49 3.90 14.20 -17.72
N GLY A 50 3.02 14.32 -18.72
CA GLY A 50 2.83 13.29 -19.73
C GLY A 50 4.12 12.98 -20.52
N PHE A 51 4.96 13.98 -20.75
CA PHE A 51 6.27 13.81 -21.39
C PHE A 51 7.23 12.94 -20.56
N ASP A 52 7.21 13.07 -19.22
CA ASP A 52 8.06 12.27 -18.33
C ASP A 52 7.73 10.78 -18.42
N VAL A 53 6.47 10.43 -18.71
CA VAL A 53 6.04 9.04 -18.86
C VAL A 53 6.68 8.37 -20.06
N PHE A 54 6.83 9.08 -21.18
CA PHE A 54 7.48 8.54 -22.38
C PHE A 54 9.01 8.58 -22.28
N SER A 55 9.55 9.67 -21.74
CA SER A 55 10.98 9.94 -21.76
C SER A 55 11.74 9.32 -20.57
N ASN A 56 11.08 9.10 -19.43
CA ASN A 56 11.74 8.64 -18.20
C ASN A 56 10.78 7.90 -17.23
N LYS A 57 10.22 6.78 -17.70
CA LYS A 57 9.32 5.89 -16.92
C LYS A 57 9.85 5.59 -15.51
N ARG A 58 11.15 5.28 -15.38
CA ARG A 58 11.79 4.92 -14.11
C ARG A 58 11.72 6.07 -13.10
N SER A 59 11.98 7.31 -13.52
CA SER A 59 11.84 8.48 -12.65
C SER A 59 10.41 8.68 -12.20
N VAL A 60 9.44 8.54 -13.12
CA VAL A 60 8.00 8.62 -12.79
C VAL A 60 7.60 7.56 -11.76
N GLN A 61 7.95 6.30 -11.99
CA GLN A 61 7.66 5.20 -11.07
C GLN A 61 8.29 5.44 -9.69
N THR A 62 9.51 5.97 -9.65
CA THR A 62 10.20 6.29 -8.39
C THR A 62 9.49 7.42 -7.63
N LYS A 63 9.05 8.47 -8.33
CA LYS A 63 8.23 9.55 -7.75
C LYS A 63 6.93 8.99 -7.19
N LEU A 64 6.18 8.22 -7.98
CA LEU A 64 4.91 7.59 -7.58
C LEU A 64 5.07 6.70 -6.33
N ALA A 65 6.16 5.94 -6.24
CA ALA A 65 6.43 5.06 -5.09
C ALA A 65 6.87 5.83 -3.82
N SER A 66 7.43 7.04 -3.96
CA SER A 66 8.03 7.78 -2.84
C SER A 66 7.05 8.08 -1.70
N THR A 67 5.83 8.54 -2.02
CA THR A 67 4.76 8.80 -1.04
C THR A 67 4.23 7.53 -0.42
N SER A 68 4.01 6.49 -1.23
CA SER A 68 3.57 5.18 -0.74
C SER A 68 4.56 4.64 0.30
N ASN A 69 5.86 4.68 0.00
CA ASN A 69 6.91 4.22 0.90
C ASN A 69 6.96 5.04 2.20
N GLN A 70 6.92 6.37 2.12
CA GLN A 70 6.96 7.21 3.33
C GLN A 70 5.73 7.00 4.23
N LEU A 71 4.55 6.85 3.63
CA LEU A 71 3.33 6.51 4.37
C LEU A 71 3.46 5.14 5.03
N ALA A 72 3.94 4.14 4.29
CA ALA A 72 4.13 2.79 4.81
C ALA A 72 5.10 2.79 6.00
N TYR A 73 6.26 3.46 5.89
CA TYR A 73 7.21 3.60 6.99
C TYR A 73 6.59 4.25 8.22
N ARG A 74 5.76 5.28 8.03
CA ARG A 74 5.06 5.91 9.16
C ARG A 74 4.09 4.94 9.83
N ILE A 75 3.24 4.27 9.06
CA ILE A 75 2.29 3.28 9.59
C ILE A 75 3.04 2.18 10.36
N TRP A 76 4.13 1.66 9.78
CA TRP A 76 4.95 0.65 10.44
C TRP A 76 5.57 1.16 11.73
N SER A 77 6.11 2.38 11.74
CA SER A 77 6.65 3.00 12.96
C SER A 77 5.57 3.11 14.03
N ASP A 78 4.38 3.63 13.70
CA ASP A 78 3.29 3.78 14.66
C ASP A 78 2.86 2.43 15.27
N VAL A 79 2.65 1.41 14.42
CA VAL A 79 2.19 0.08 14.87
C VAL A 79 3.29 -0.68 15.62
N LEU A 80 4.51 -0.72 15.07
CA LEU A 80 5.60 -1.54 15.60
C LEU A 80 6.30 -0.89 16.81
N GLU A 81 6.13 0.41 17.03
CA GLU A 81 6.63 1.11 18.22
C GLU A 81 5.59 1.26 19.33
N ALA A 82 4.38 0.72 19.13
CA ALA A 82 3.35 0.70 20.15
C ALA A 82 3.85 0.03 21.46
N PRO A 83 3.44 0.51 22.64
CA PRO A 83 3.96 0.01 23.92
C PRO A 83 3.51 -1.43 24.26
N ASN A 84 2.42 -1.91 23.65
CA ASN A 84 1.89 -3.26 23.83
C ASN A 84 0.93 -3.61 22.67
N LEU A 85 0.44 -4.86 22.66
CA LEU A 85 -0.40 -5.39 21.59
C LEU A 85 -1.77 -4.68 21.49
N GLN A 86 -2.39 -4.31 22.61
CA GLN A 86 -3.66 -3.56 22.63
C GLN A 86 -3.49 -2.16 22.02
N ALA A 87 -2.40 -1.47 22.36
CA ALA A 87 -2.05 -0.18 21.79
C ALA A 87 -1.79 -0.29 20.28
N ALA A 88 -1.08 -1.34 19.85
CA ALA A 88 -0.85 -1.61 18.44
C ALA A 88 -2.18 -1.85 17.69
N ALA A 89 -3.12 -2.58 18.30
CA ALA A 89 -4.44 -2.83 17.71
C ALA A 89 -5.24 -1.53 17.54
N LYS A 90 -5.21 -0.61 18.51
CA LYS A 90 -5.86 0.70 18.41
C LYS A 90 -5.27 1.55 17.28
N ILE A 91 -3.94 1.55 17.14
CA ILE A 91 -3.25 2.26 16.04
C ILE A 91 -3.56 1.62 14.68
N TYR A 92 -3.60 0.29 14.60
CA TYR A 92 -4.00 -0.44 13.41
C TYR A 92 -5.42 -0.03 12.98
N CYS A 93 -6.37 -0.03 13.92
CA CYS A 93 -7.76 0.40 13.67
C CYS A 93 -7.83 1.85 13.18
N PHE A 94 -7.04 2.75 13.77
CA PHE A 94 -6.94 4.14 13.31
C PHE A 94 -6.55 4.24 11.84
N TRP A 95 -5.50 3.53 11.42
CA TRP A 95 -5.08 3.54 10.02
C TRP A 95 -6.12 2.91 9.09
N VAL A 96 -6.81 1.84 9.50
CA VAL A 96 -7.94 1.30 8.73
C VAL A 96 -9.07 2.32 8.58
N ASP A 97 -9.42 3.07 9.62
CA ASP A 97 -10.44 4.11 9.54
C ASP A 97 -10.02 5.26 8.62
N VAL A 98 -8.73 5.63 8.61
CA VAL A 98 -8.18 6.59 7.62
C VAL A 98 -8.33 6.04 6.19
N ALA A 99 -8.06 4.75 5.96
CA ALA A 99 -8.25 4.13 4.65
C ALA A 99 -9.73 4.12 4.22
N ILE A 100 -10.65 3.78 5.13
CA ILE A 100 -12.09 3.87 4.88
C ILE A 100 -12.49 5.29 4.48
N GLN A 101 -11.99 6.31 5.19
CA GLN A 101 -12.31 7.69 4.89
C GLN A 101 -11.72 8.15 3.54
N ALA A 102 -10.51 7.70 3.20
CA ALA A 102 -9.92 7.95 1.88
C ALA A 102 -10.74 7.32 0.75
N GLY A 103 -11.20 6.09 0.93
CA GLY A 103 -12.11 5.42 -0.02
C GLY A 103 -13.45 6.15 -0.19
N LYS A 104 -14.01 6.70 0.90
CA LYS A 104 -15.21 7.57 0.84
C LYS A 104 -14.95 8.87 0.08
N ASN A 105 -13.74 9.43 0.22
CA ASN A 105 -13.26 10.57 -0.56
C ASN A 105 -12.90 10.17 -2.01
N LYS A 106 -13.22 8.94 -2.42
CA LYS A 106 -12.95 8.35 -3.74
C LYS A 106 -11.46 8.32 -4.09
N ASN A 107 -10.57 8.33 -3.10
CA ASN A 107 -9.14 8.22 -3.32
C ASN A 107 -8.65 6.79 -3.00
N LEU A 108 -8.58 5.96 -4.04
CA LEU A 108 -8.17 4.58 -3.91
C LEU A 108 -6.65 4.42 -3.80
N ASP A 109 -5.87 5.43 -4.22
CA ASP A 109 -4.41 5.43 -4.00
C ASP A 109 -4.10 5.41 -2.51
N VAL A 110 -4.64 6.37 -1.76
CA VAL A 110 -4.43 6.45 -0.31
C VAL A 110 -4.98 5.22 0.41
N GLU A 111 -6.19 4.78 0.07
CA GLU A 111 -6.78 3.56 0.64
C GLU A 111 -5.88 2.35 0.42
N SER A 112 -5.38 2.15 -0.80
CA SER A 112 -4.52 1.03 -1.15
C SER A 112 -3.14 1.09 -0.49
N ASN A 113 -2.55 2.28 -0.39
CA ASN A 113 -1.24 2.46 0.23
C ASN A 113 -1.29 2.14 1.73
N ILE A 114 -2.37 2.54 2.42
CA ILE A 114 -2.58 2.18 3.82
C ILE A 114 -2.83 0.67 3.96
N TYR A 115 -3.71 0.10 3.12
CA TYR A 115 -3.96 -1.34 3.12
C TYR A 115 -2.67 -2.15 2.94
N ASN A 116 -1.87 -1.84 1.92
CA ASN A 116 -0.61 -2.51 1.61
C ASN A 116 0.41 -2.38 2.76
N ALA A 117 0.44 -1.23 3.44
CA ALA A 117 1.29 -1.05 4.61
C ALA A 117 0.85 -1.94 5.79
N LEU A 118 -0.45 -2.07 6.02
CA LEU A 118 -1.02 -2.89 7.10
C LEU A 118 -0.96 -4.39 6.83
N THR A 119 -0.84 -4.81 5.57
CA THR A 119 -0.61 -6.21 5.17
C THR A 119 0.85 -6.53 4.89
N ASN A 120 1.77 -5.60 5.16
CA ASN A 120 3.20 -5.88 5.06
C ASN A 120 3.60 -7.01 6.02
N ILE A 121 4.53 -7.87 5.61
CA ILE A 121 4.99 -9.04 6.37
C ILE A 121 5.32 -8.74 7.85
N LYS A 122 5.83 -7.55 8.17
CA LYS A 122 6.15 -7.18 9.56
C LYS A 122 4.89 -6.96 10.40
N VAL A 123 3.87 -6.33 9.82
CA VAL A 123 2.58 -6.07 10.48
C VAL A 123 1.71 -7.33 10.47
N ASP A 124 1.71 -8.07 9.37
CA ASP A 124 0.97 -9.33 9.20
C ASP A 124 1.43 -10.42 10.19
N ARG A 125 2.70 -10.42 10.62
CA ARG A 125 3.16 -11.30 11.71
C ARG A 125 2.44 -11.06 13.04
N ILE A 126 1.83 -9.89 13.24
CA ILE A 126 1.11 -9.49 14.46
C ILE A 126 -0.41 -9.53 14.24
N PHE A 127 -0.89 -9.03 13.09
CA PHE A 127 -2.30 -8.83 12.78
C PHE A 127 -2.82 -9.69 11.63
N GLY A 128 -2.05 -10.67 11.15
CA GLY A 128 -2.54 -11.67 10.21
C GLY A 128 -3.66 -12.49 10.82
N ALA A 129 -4.54 -13.06 9.98
CA ALA A 129 -5.81 -13.67 10.42
C ALA A 129 -5.67 -14.72 11.55
N ASP A 130 -4.53 -15.41 11.61
CA ASP A 130 -4.24 -16.48 12.58
C ASP A 130 -3.39 -15.98 13.77
N LYS A 131 -3.28 -14.67 13.98
CA LYS A 131 -2.42 -14.05 14.99
C LYS A 131 -3.23 -13.42 16.13
N ASP A 132 -2.63 -13.39 17.32
CA ASP A 132 -3.26 -12.84 18.53
C ASP A 132 -3.69 -11.38 18.35
N GLY A 133 -2.90 -10.58 17.62
CA GLY A 133 -3.26 -9.19 17.35
C GLY A 133 -4.54 -9.06 16.52
N TYR A 134 -4.82 -10.00 15.62
CA TYR A 134 -6.06 -9.99 14.82
C TYR A 134 -7.31 -10.17 15.68
N GLN A 135 -7.22 -10.98 16.74
CA GLN A 135 -8.34 -11.21 17.67
C GLN A 135 -8.70 -9.94 18.47
N LEU A 136 -7.76 -9.01 18.63
CA LEU A 136 -8.00 -7.72 19.28
C LEU A 136 -8.67 -6.69 18.36
N LEU A 137 -8.73 -6.95 17.05
CA LEU A 137 -9.35 -6.05 16.10
C LEU A 137 -10.88 -6.15 16.20
N PRO A 138 -11.62 -5.03 16.26
CA PRO A 138 -13.07 -5.05 16.17
C PRO A 138 -13.55 -5.76 14.89
N HIS A 139 -14.67 -6.47 14.97
CA HIS A 139 -15.21 -7.22 13.83
C HIS A 139 -15.38 -6.38 12.57
N ARG A 140 -15.79 -5.11 12.70
CA ARG A 140 -15.88 -4.16 11.58
C ARG A 140 -14.53 -3.98 10.86
N ILE A 141 -13.44 -3.88 11.61
CA ILE A 141 -12.09 -3.70 11.06
C ILE A 141 -11.64 -4.97 10.34
N GLN A 142 -11.89 -6.14 10.93
CA GLN A 142 -11.62 -7.43 10.29
C GLN A 142 -12.37 -7.60 8.95
N GLN A 143 -13.66 -7.27 8.93
CA GLN A 143 -14.48 -7.28 7.70
C GLN A 143 -13.96 -6.30 6.66
N THR A 144 -13.60 -5.08 7.08
CA THR A 144 -13.04 -4.06 6.18
C THR A 144 -11.75 -4.55 5.53
N MET A 145 -10.83 -5.15 6.29
CA MET A 145 -9.58 -5.68 5.74
C MET A 145 -9.83 -6.81 4.74
N ARG A 146 -10.84 -7.66 4.95
CA ARG A 146 -11.25 -8.67 3.95
C ARG A 146 -11.80 -8.03 2.68
N GLN A 147 -12.59 -6.97 2.80
CA GLN A 147 -13.11 -6.21 1.64
C GLN A 147 -11.97 -5.54 0.87
N PHE A 148 -10.98 -4.96 1.56
CA PHE A 148 -9.78 -4.43 0.91
C PHE A 148 -8.99 -5.53 0.20
N ALA A 149 -8.79 -6.70 0.82
CA ALA A 149 -8.11 -7.83 0.18
C ALA A 149 -8.82 -8.30 -1.10
N GLN A 150 -10.15 -8.36 -1.10
CA GLN A 150 -10.93 -8.69 -2.31
C GLN A 150 -10.84 -7.60 -3.38
N ARG A 151 -10.86 -6.33 -2.99
CA ARG A 151 -10.77 -5.19 -3.93
C ARG A 151 -9.41 -5.13 -4.61
N TYR A 152 -8.34 -5.34 -3.85
CA TYR A 152 -6.96 -5.20 -4.30
C TYR A 152 -6.29 -6.54 -4.67
N ASP A 153 -7.07 -7.60 -4.85
CA ASP A 153 -6.59 -8.89 -5.33
C ASP A 153 -5.92 -8.73 -6.72
N PRO A 154 -4.64 -9.12 -6.89
CA PRO A 154 -3.95 -9.04 -8.17
C PRO A 154 -4.49 -9.98 -9.27
N ASN A 155 -5.30 -10.98 -8.90
CA ASN A 155 -5.88 -11.95 -9.83
C ASN A 155 -6.62 -11.26 -10.99
N GLY A 156 -6.44 -11.79 -12.20
CA GLY A 156 -7.03 -11.21 -13.41
C GLY A 156 -6.58 -9.76 -13.68
N ASN A 157 -5.33 -9.40 -13.33
CA ASN A 157 -4.81 -8.04 -13.46
C ASN A 157 -5.64 -7.01 -12.67
N TYR A 158 -5.89 -7.31 -11.39
CA TYR A 158 -6.73 -6.48 -10.51
C TYR A 158 -8.16 -6.33 -11.03
N ALA A 159 -8.77 -7.42 -11.51
CA ALA A 159 -10.07 -7.39 -12.18
C ALA A 159 -11.16 -6.69 -11.34
N THR A 160 -11.22 -6.96 -10.03
CA THR A 160 -12.18 -6.33 -9.12
C THR A 160 -12.00 -4.80 -9.04
N LEU A 161 -10.76 -4.34 -8.85
CA LEU A 161 -10.42 -2.92 -8.82
C LEU A 161 -10.72 -2.24 -10.16
N ARG A 162 -10.31 -2.85 -11.28
CA ARG A 162 -10.57 -2.30 -12.62
C ARG A 162 -12.05 -2.21 -12.93
N ASN A 163 -12.85 -3.20 -12.54
CA ASN A 163 -14.30 -3.15 -12.67
C ASN A 163 -14.93 -2.01 -11.85
N LEU A 164 -14.37 -1.69 -10.68
CA LEU A 164 -14.80 -0.52 -9.90
C LEU A 164 -14.46 0.79 -10.61
N LEU A 165 -13.21 0.93 -11.09
CA LEU A 165 -12.74 2.12 -11.82
C LEU A 165 -13.53 2.35 -13.12
N ASN A 166 -13.88 1.27 -13.83
CA ASN A 166 -14.67 1.36 -15.06
C ASN A 166 -16.13 1.79 -14.82
N LYS A 167 -16.68 1.53 -13.62
CA LYS A 167 -18.05 1.92 -13.26
C LYS A 167 -18.16 3.38 -12.85
N SER A 168 -17.07 4.01 -12.43
CA SER A 168 -17.08 5.40 -11.98
C SER A 168 -15.72 6.07 -12.20
N SER A 169 -15.72 7.10 -13.05
CA SER A 169 -14.58 7.98 -13.31
C SER A 169 -14.23 8.93 -12.15
N ASP A 170 -15.04 8.92 -11.10
CA ASP A 170 -14.84 9.80 -9.94
C ASP A 170 -13.76 9.27 -8.99
N TYR A 171 -13.37 8.01 -9.13
CA TYR A 171 -12.31 7.42 -8.32
C TYR A 171 -10.94 7.87 -8.83
N PHE A 172 -10.11 8.32 -7.90
CA PHE A 172 -8.68 8.52 -8.12
C PHE A 172 -7.97 7.17 -8.01
N SER A 173 -7.41 6.70 -9.13
CA SER A 173 -6.81 5.36 -9.24
C SER A 173 -5.52 5.23 -8.42
N PRO A 174 -5.23 4.02 -7.88
CA PRO A 174 -3.96 3.76 -7.22
C PRO A 174 -2.74 3.93 -8.13
N PHE A 175 -1.66 4.48 -7.59
CA PHE A 175 -0.42 4.67 -8.32
C PHE A 175 0.27 3.37 -8.71
N PHE A 176 0.14 2.30 -7.92
CA PHE A 176 0.72 1.02 -8.31
C PHE A 176 0.12 0.48 -9.61
N LEU A 177 -1.18 0.72 -9.85
CA LEU A 177 -1.87 0.27 -11.06
C LEU A 177 -1.44 1.13 -12.25
N LEU A 178 -1.37 2.44 -12.07
CA LEU A 178 -0.87 3.37 -13.08
C LEU A 178 0.60 3.09 -13.44
N ALA A 179 1.46 2.88 -12.44
CA ALA A 179 2.88 2.58 -12.64
C ALA A 179 3.09 1.28 -13.42
N LYS A 180 2.27 0.26 -13.14
CA LYS A 180 2.24 -0.98 -13.92
C LYS A 180 1.79 -0.74 -15.36
N ASP A 181 0.71 0.01 -15.56
CA ASP A 181 0.15 0.24 -16.89
C ASP A 181 1.09 1.13 -17.74
N ILE A 182 1.78 2.11 -17.12
CA ILE A 182 2.81 2.95 -17.75
C ILE A 182 3.98 2.13 -18.30
N GLU A 183 4.36 1.03 -17.62
CA GLU A 183 5.44 0.16 -18.09
C GLU A 183 5.17 -0.34 -19.51
N HIS A 184 3.91 -0.61 -19.82
CA HIS A 184 3.47 -1.17 -21.10
C HIS A 184 3.26 -0.12 -22.21
N ILE A 185 3.42 1.18 -21.93
CA ILE A 185 3.29 2.23 -22.95
C ILE A 185 4.55 2.32 -23.83
N GLN A 186 4.43 2.11 -25.13
CA GLN A 186 5.53 2.26 -26.08
C GLN A 186 5.34 3.51 -26.94
N ASP A 187 4.23 3.57 -27.68
CA ASP A 187 4.04 4.58 -28.74
C ASP A 187 2.58 5.04 -28.91
N LEU A 188 1.67 4.65 -28.00
CA LEU A 188 0.23 4.93 -28.06
C LEU A 188 -0.49 4.27 -29.24
N SER A 189 0.11 3.27 -29.89
CA SER A 189 -0.49 2.54 -31.00
C SER A 189 -1.78 1.81 -30.58
N THR A 190 -1.84 1.35 -29.33
CA THR A 190 -2.99 0.59 -28.83
C THR A 190 -4.05 1.46 -28.18
N SER A 191 -5.29 0.97 -28.13
CA SER A 191 -6.37 1.62 -27.38
C SER A 191 -6.11 1.62 -25.88
N HIS A 192 -5.44 0.59 -25.36
CA HIS A 192 -5.08 0.48 -23.95
C HIS A 192 -4.10 1.59 -23.54
N GLU A 193 -3.03 1.82 -24.29
CA GLU A 193 -2.05 2.88 -23.97
C GLU A 193 -2.69 4.27 -23.99
N ARG A 194 -3.57 4.54 -24.95
CA ARG A 194 -4.36 5.79 -25.00
C ARG A 194 -5.26 5.94 -23.78
N GLN A 195 -5.88 4.86 -23.30
CA GLN A 195 -6.68 4.90 -22.07
C GLN A 195 -5.83 5.22 -20.85
N VAL A 196 -4.61 4.68 -20.74
CA VAL A 196 -3.70 4.96 -19.63
C VAL A 196 -3.28 6.43 -19.63
N LEU A 197 -2.93 6.99 -20.80
CA LEU A 197 -2.58 8.40 -20.91
C LEU A 197 -3.78 9.30 -20.57
N ASN A 198 -4.97 9.01 -21.10
CA ASN A 198 -6.18 9.77 -20.78
C ASN A 198 -6.51 9.72 -19.28
N ALA A 199 -6.30 8.57 -18.63
CA ALA A 199 -6.49 8.44 -17.19
C ALA A 199 -5.48 9.31 -16.42
N LEU A 200 -4.21 9.30 -16.83
CA LEU A 200 -3.18 10.15 -16.24
C LEU A 200 -3.52 11.64 -16.38
N GLU A 201 -3.90 12.08 -17.57
CA GLU A 201 -4.31 13.46 -17.84
C GLU A 201 -5.54 13.86 -17.02
N HIS A 202 -6.55 12.98 -16.94
CA HIS A 202 -7.72 13.19 -16.09
C HIS A 202 -7.33 13.41 -14.63
N TYR A 203 -6.44 12.59 -14.09
CA TYR A 203 -5.99 12.71 -12.71
C TYR A 203 -5.07 13.93 -12.48
N GLN A 204 -4.27 14.34 -13.46
CA GLN A 204 -3.53 15.60 -13.43
C GLN A 204 -4.49 16.80 -13.38
N ASN A 205 -5.56 16.79 -14.17
CA ASN A 205 -6.59 17.83 -14.14
C ASN A 205 -7.33 17.90 -12.81
N GLN A 206 -7.66 16.75 -12.21
CA GLN A 206 -8.20 16.71 -10.84
C GLN A 206 -7.22 17.30 -9.82
N SER A 207 -5.92 17.07 -10.01
CA SER A 207 -4.87 17.60 -9.13
C SER A 207 -4.73 19.12 -9.26
N ALA A 208 -4.79 19.65 -10.48
CA ALA A 208 -4.80 21.09 -10.73
C ALA A 208 -6.03 21.77 -10.13
N SER A 209 -7.20 21.15 -10.26
CA SER A 209 -8.46 21.66 -9.68
C SER A 209 -8.37 21.75 -8.15
N LEU A 210 -7.77 20.74 -7.50
CA LEU A 210 -7.56 20.72 -6.05
C LEU A 210 -6.61 21.84 -5.57
N ILE A 211 -5.56 22.15 -6.33
CA ILE A 211 -4.65 23.27 -6.03
C ILE A 211 -5.41 24.60 -6.12
N ALA A 212 -6.27 24.77 -7.13
CA ALA A 212 -7.07 25.97 -7.30
C ALA A 212 -8.10 26.16 -6.16
N GLU A 213 -8.75 25.08 -5.71
CA GLU A 213 -9.77 25.13 -4.65
C GLU A 213 -9.19 25.30 -3.24
N ARG A 214 -8.06 24.66 -2.94
CA ARG A 214 -7.57 24.48 -1.56
C ARG A 214 -6.28 25.25 -1.25
N GLY A 215 -5.80 26.04 -2.21
CA GLY A 215 -4.59 26.86 -2.11
C GLY A 215 -3.30 26.05 -2.25
N PRO A 216 -2.14 26.72 -2.25
CA PRO A 216 -0.84 26.07 -2.43
C PRO A 216 -0.51 25.20 -1.20
N TYR A 217 -0.62 23.89 -1.38
CA TYR A 217 -0.03 22.88 -0.50
C TYR A 217 1.12 22.25 -1.28
N THR A 218 2.32 22.20 -0.69
CA THR A 218 3.47 21.59 -1.37
C THR A 218 3.60 20.13 -0.99
N ALA A 219 4.18 19.32 -1.88
CA ALA A 219 4.52 17.92 -1.55
C ALA A 219 5.42 17.87 -0.31
N ASP A 220 6.33 18.83 -0.16
CA ASP A 220 7.21 18.97 1.01
C ASP A 220 6.44 19.15 2.32
N ASP A 221 5.34 19.92 2.32
CA ASP A 221 4.47 20.06 3.49
C ASP A 221 3.79 18.74 3.88
N GLY A 222 3.43 17.94 2.87
CA GLY A 222 2.89 16.59 3.05
C GLY A 222 3.91 15.59 3.56
N PHE A 223 5.12 15.59 3.01
CA PHE A 223 6.19 14.70 3.46
C PHE A 223 6.68 15.07 4.87
N ARG A 224 6.66 16.37 5.23
CA ARG A 224 7.05 16.82 6.56
C ARG A 224 6.20 16.24 7.68
N TRP A 225 4.93 15.91 7.49
CA TRP A 225 4.14 15.32 8.59
C TRP A 225 4.26 13.79 8.67
N LEU A 226 4.53 13.14 7.52
CA LEU A 226 4.84 11.71 7.43
C LEU A 226 6.21 11.37 8.00
N GLY A 227 7.18 12.29 7.91
CA GLY A 227 8.52 12.07 8.43
C GLY A 227 8.53 11.70 9.93
N ILE A 228 9.28 10.66 10.25
CA ILE A 228 9.56 10.21 11.63
C ILE A 228 10.64 11.14 12.21
N ALA A 229 10.60 11.44 13.51
CA ALA A 229 11.65 12.21 14.18
C ALA A 229 12.78 11.25 14.60
N GLU A 230 14.04 11.58 14.28
CA GLU A 230 15.20 10.70 14.54
C GLU A 230 15.46 10.43 16.03
N ASP A 231 14.94 11.29 16.92
CA ASP A 231 15.21 11.23 18.37
C ASP A 231 14.41 10.16 19.15
N ASN A 232 13.52 9.40 18.50
CA ASN A 232 12.64 8.43 19.16
C ASN A 232 13.08 6.96 19.02
N LYS A 233 14.38 6.68 18.83
CA LYS A 233 14.94 5.32 18.94
C LYS A 233 14.91 4.76 20.38
N LYS A 234 13.76 4.80 21.05
CA LYS A 234 13.52 3.94 22.23
C LYS A 234 13.16 2.55 21.73
N LEU A 235 13.76 1.53 22.33
CA LEU A 235 13.52 0.12 22.01
C LEU A 235 12.02 -0.16 21.96
N SER A 236 11.51 -0.45 20.76
CA SER A 236 10.11 -0.79 20.54
C SER A 236 9.73 -2.13 21.20
N TYR A 237 8.49 -2.26 21.67
CA TYR A 237 7.94 -3.51 22.21
C TYR A 237 8.17 -4.70 21.27
N PHE A 238 7.92 -4.52 19.98
CA PHE A 238 8.14 -5.56 18.97
C PHE A 238 9.62 -5.78 18.64
N GLY A 239 10.48 -4.76 18.80
CA GLY A 239 11.94 -4.91 18.72
C GLY A 239 12.55 -5.66 19.91
N GLN A 240 11.86 -5.69 21.06
CA GLN A 240 12.19 -6.56 22.19
C GLN A 240 11.63 -7.97 21.97
N LEU A 241 10.40 -8.10 21.47
CA LEU A 241 9.77 -9.38 21.15
C LEU A 241 10.53 -10.15 20.06
N SER A 242 11.03 -9.46 19.03
CA SER A 242 11.81 -10.07 17.94
C SER A 242 13.17 -10.61 18.39
N ARG A 243 13.73 -10.13 19.51
CA ARG A 243 14.95 -10.68 20.11
C ARG A 243 14.68 -11.93 20.94
N ASN A 244 13.47 -12.04 21.49
CA ASN A 244 13.04 -13.19 22.28
C ASN A 244 12.53 -14.35 21.42
N LEU A 245 12.11 -14.07 20.19
CA LEU A 245 11.85 -15.09 19.17
C LEU A 245 13.19 -15.56 18.58
N LYS A 246 13.76 -16.63 19.15
CA LYS A 246 14.91 -17.32 18.54
C LYS A 246 14.57 -17.63 17.08
N PRO A 247 15.50 -17.40 16.13
CA PRO A 247 15.31 -17.89 14.78
C PRO A 247 15.08 -19.40 14.87
N MET A 248 13.92 -19.87 14.42
CA MET A 248 13.72 -21.29 14.16
C MET A 248 14.75 -21.67 13.11
N LYS A 249 15.78 -22.40 13.54
CA LYS A 249 16.67 -23.11 12.62
C LYS A 249 15.81 -24.16 11.93
N HIS A 250 15.27 -23.85 10.76
CA HIS A 250 14.89 -24.90 9.84
C HIS A 250 16.18 -25.64 9.49
N LYS A 251 16.31 -26.89 9.95
CA LYS A 251 17.19 -27.86 9.31
C LYS A 251 16.63 -28.10 7.91
N ALA A 252 16.91 -27.20 6.99
CA ALA A 252 16.83 -27.50 5.57
C ALA A 252 18.15 -28.18 5.22
N GLU A 253 18.11 -29.49 4.98
CA GLU A 253 19.12 -30.14 4.17
C GLU A 253 19.11 -29.44 2.80
N TYR A 254 20.10 -28.59 2.56
CA TYR A 254 20.31 -28.01 1.24
C TYR A 254 20.85 -29.13 0.34
N THR A 255 19.99 -29.75 -0.44
CA THR A 255 20.43 -30.43 -1.66
C THR A 255 20.78 -29.33 -2.66
N ALA A 256 22.07 -29.08 -2.86
CA ALA A 256 22.53 -28.22 -3.93
C ALA A 256 22.19 -28.89 -5.27
N VAL A 257 21.12 -28.44 -5.93
CA VAL A 257 20.85 -28.81 -7.32
C VAL A 257 21.68 -27.87 -8.19
N SER A 258 22.75 -28.40 -8.77
CA SER A 258 23.54 -27.71 -9.80
C SER A 258 22.64 -27.41 -11.00
N MET A 259 22.61 -26.15 -11.43
CA MET A 259 21.92 -25.74 -12.64
C MET A 259 22.58 -26.41 -13.86
N PRO A 260 21.82 -27.04 -14.79
CA PRO A 260 22.38 -27.49 -16.05
C PRO A 260 22.77 -26.28 -16.91
N GLU A 261 23.90 -26.40 -17.60
CA GLU A 261 24.40 -25.42 -18.56
C GLU A 261 23.40 -25.11 -19.69
N SER A 262 23.52 -23.88 -20.20
CA SER A 262 22.70 -23.25 -21.24
C SER A 262 22.28 -24.17 -22.39
N ILE A 263 20.97 -24.37 -22.55
CA ILE A 263 20.39 -24.94 -23.77
C ILE A 263 20.21 -23.81 -24.79
N HIS A 264 20.95 -23.89 -25.90
CA HIS A 264 20.77 -23.01 -27.06
C HIS A 264 19.39 -23.23 -27.69
N TYR A 265 18.56 -22.17 -27.70
CA TYR A 265 17.26 -22.18 -28.38
C TYR A 265 17.44 -21.96 -29.89
N LYS A 266 16.95 -22.89 -30.71
CA LYS A 266 16.69 -22.71 -32.15
C LYS A 266 15.17 -22.65 -32.34
N PRO A 267 14.61 -21.61 -32.97
CA PRO A 267 13.18 -21.57 -33.23
C PRO A 267 12.85 -22.45 -34.43
N THR A 268 11.87 -23.32 -34.29
CA THR A 268 11.17 -23.95 -35.42
C THR A 268 9.77 -23.36 -35.56
N SER A 269 9.38 -23.12 -36.80
CA SER A 269 8.09 -22.60 -37.25
C SER A 269 6.97 -23.64 -37.11
N ASP A 270 5.77 -23.12 -36.83
CA ASP A 270 4.44 -23.74 -36.93
C ASP A 270 4.02 -24.77 -35.87
N CYS A 271 3.07 -24.39 -35.00
CA CYS A 271 1.68 -24.91 -35.01
C CYS A 271 0.81 -24.33 -33.88
N ASN A 272 -0.45 -24.11 -34.22
CA ASN A 272 -1.56 -23.65 -33.38
C ASN A 272 -2.01 -24.68 -32.32
N ASN A 273 -2.62 -24.17 -31.24
CA ASN A 273 -3.58 -24.79 -30.31
C ASN A 273 -3.35 -26.25 -29.84
N ASP A 274 -3.09 -26.47 -28.55
CA ASP A 274 -4.11 -26.93 -27.60
C ASP A 274 -3.54 -27.17 -26.18
N LEU A 275 -4.45 -27.07 -25.22
CA LEU A 275 -4.32 -27.26 -23.78
C LEU A 275 -3.60 -28.55 -23.34
N LEU A 276 -2.86 -28.47 -22.23
CA LEU A 276 -2.91 -29.34 -21.03
C LEU A 276 -1.52 -29.49 -20.41
N PHE A 277 -1.33 -28.94 -19.22
CA PHE A 277 -0.67 -29.66 -18.13
C PHE A 277 -1.32 -29.24 -16.80
N ARG A 278 -2.28 -30.08 -16.39
CA ARG A 278 -2.59 -30.38 -15.00
C ARG A 278 -1.31 -30.87 -14.34
N ASP A 279 -0.97 -30.30 -13.19
CA ASP A 279 -0.19 -31.02 -12.18
C ASP A 279 -0.98 -30.96 -10.87
N GLU A 280 -1.62 -32.09 -10.56
CA GLU A 280 -2.36 -32.37 -9.34
C GLU A 280 -1.38 -32.92 -8.30
N SER A 281 -0.66 -32.06 -7.57
CA SER A 281 -0.06 -32.44 -6.26
C SER A 281 0.60 -31.29 -5.49
N LEU A 282 -0.08 -30.17 -5.25
CA LEU A 282 0.32 -29.22 -4.20
C LEU A 282 -0.94 -28.59 -3.59
N SER A 283 -1.11 -28.66 -2.27
CA SER A 283 -2.26 -28.07 -1.60
C SER A 283 -2.28 -26.55 -1.80
N SER A 284 -3.43 -26.04 -2.22
CA SER A 284 -3.66 -24.67 -2.69
C SER A 284 -3.44 -23.57 -1.64
N ASP A 285 -3.27 -23.91 -0.37
CA ASP A 285 -3.29 -22.94 0.72
C ASP A 285 -1.92 -22.37 1.11
N GLN A 286 -0.81 -22.93 0.60
CA GLN A 286 0.54 -22.49 0.99
C GLN A 286 1.33 -21.73 -0.08
N VAL A 287 0.81 -21.61 -1.32
CA VAL A 287 1.52 -20.93 -2.43
C VAL A 287 0.96 -19.53 -2.73
N GLN A 288 -0.16 -19.12 -2.11
CA GLN A 288 -0.91 -17.93 -2.53
C GLN A 288 -0.75 -16.66 -1.68
N ARG A 289 0.14 -16.60 -0.68
CA ARG A 289 0.29 -15.39 0.18
C ARG A 289 1.62 -14.64 0.07
N SER A 290 2.45 -14.94 -0.92
CA SER A 290 3.79 -14.34 -1.04
C SER A 290 4.12 -13.87 -2.46
N ARG A 291 3.26 -13.03 -3.06
CA ARG A 291 3.64 -12.21 -4.22
C ARG A 291 3.07 -10.79 -4.11
N SER A 292 3.41 -10.11 -3.03
CA SER A 292 3.50 -8.64 -3.04
C SER A 292 4.98 -8.33 -3.23
N TYR A 293 5.40 -8.06 -4.45
CA TYR A 293 6.76 -7.57 -4.70
C TYR A 293 6.87 -6.20 -4.02
N ALA A 294 7.57 -6.16 -2.88
CA ALA A 294 8.29 -4.98 -2.50
C ALA A 294 9.26 -4.69 -3.64
N ILE A 295 9.13 -3.52 -4.26
CA ILE A 295 10.21 -2.97 -5.07
C ILE A 295 11.30 -2.60 -4.06
N ASP A 296 12.19 -3.55 -3.76
CA ASP A 296 13.47 -3.26 -3.11
C ASP A 296 14.35 -2.54 -4.13
N LEU A 297 14.18 -1.21 -4.22
CA LEU A 297 15.20 -0.35 -4.80
C LEU A 297 16.24 -0.09 -3.71
N TYR A 298 17.27 -0.94 -3.70
CA TYR A 298 18.50 -0.69 -2.98
C TYR A 298 19.12 0.64 -3.45
N CYS A 299 19.47 1.50 -2.49
CA CYS A 299 20.59 2.42 -2.64
C CYS A 299 21.90 1.64 -2.53
#